data_AF-A0A4D4M7X8-F1
#
_entry.id   AF-A0A4D4M7X8-F1
#
_cell.length_a   1.000
_cell.length_b   1.000
_cell.length_c   1.000
_cell.angle_alpha   90.00
_cell.angle_beta   90.00
_cell.angle_gamma   90.00
#
_symmetry.space_group_name_H-M   'P 1'
#
loop_
_entity.id
_entity.type
_entity.pdbx_description
1 polymer ?
#
loop_
_entity_poly.entity_id
_entity_poly.type
_entity_poly.pdbx_seq_one_letter_code
_entity_poly.pdbx_strand_id
1 'polypeptide(L)'
;MSASERDSSSSEPERSLSPSGPEPDFPADGPESEFRLPAGPWTAPEGAAPGVAERVLAESASGHRRTALVRWAPGTDTSAQGVARHDFWEEVYLLEGSLYDLTLDETFRAGMYACRPPGMPHGPWTSAEGVTMLVCTYAAGPAGSAGRTPPPRGE
;
A
#
# COMPACT_ATOMS: atom_id res chain seq x y z
N MET A 1 -6.61 -71.54 38.08
CA MET A 1 -7.48 -71.59 36.88
C MET A 1 -7.39 -70.23 36.21
N SER A 2 -7.03 -70.23 34.93
CA SER A 2 -6.89 -69.05 34.06
C SER A 2 -8.23 -68.38 33.76
N ALA A 3 -8.17 -67.07 33.51
CA ALA A 3 -8.89 -66.28 32.48
C ALA A 3 -8.83 -64.81 32.94
N SER A 4 -7.97 -63.93 32.40
CA SER A 4 -7.95 -63.34 31.05
C SER A 4 -8.78 -62.05 30.92
N GLU A 5 -8.12 -61.03 30.36
CA GLU A 5 -8.65 -59.95 29.49
C GLU A 5 -9.47 -58.83 30.18
N ARG A 6 -9.35 -57.54 29.85
CA ARG A 6 -8.56 -56.79 28.85
C ARG A 6 -8.55 -55.33 29.33
N ASP A 7 -7.39 -54.69 29.23
CA ASP A 7 -7.24 -53.23 29.27
C ASP A 7 -7.83 -52.65 27.97
N SER A 8 -8.56 -51.54 28.06
CA SER A 8 -9.02 -50.78 26.90
C SER A 8 -9.20 -49.33 27.30
N SER A 9 -8.05 -48.66 27.46
CA SER A 9 -7.93 -47.23 27.27
C SER A 9 -8.34 -46.88 25.84
N SER A 10 -9.52 -46.31 25.66
CA SER A 10 -9.89 -45.64 24.41
C SER A 10 -9.23 -44.27 24.39
N SER A 11 -8.02 -44.20 23.85
CA SER A 11 -7.42 -42.95 23.40
C SER A 11 -8.13 -42.51 22.12
N GLU A 12 -8.91 -41.43 22.20
CA GLU A 12 -9.42 -40.74 21.02
C GLU A 12 -8.24 -40.24 20.17
N PRO A 13 -8.25 -40.42 18.84
CA PRO A 13 -7.20 -39.85 18.01
C PRO A 13 -7.39 -38.34 17.95
N GLU A 14 -6.39 -37.59 18.41
CA GLU A 14 -6.30 -36.15 18.13
C GLU A 14 -6.36 -35.97 16.62
N ARG A 15 -7.46 -35.40 16.14
CA ARG A 15 -7.57 -34.94 14.76
C ARG A 15 -6.58 -33.80 14.60
N SER A 16 -5.42 -34.11 14.02
CA SER A 16 -4.55 -33.12 13.40
C SER A 16 -5.35 -32.40 12.32
N LEU A 17 -5.97 -31.28 12.69
CA LEU A 17 -6.55 -30.34 11.75
C LEU A 17 -5.40 -29.67 11.03
N SER A 18 -4.98 -30.22 9.90
CA SER A 18 -4.19 -29.48 8.92
C SER A 18 -4.97 -28.20 8.58
N PRO A 19 -4.36 -27.01 8.62
CA PRO A 19 -5.04 -25.78 8.23
C PRO A 19 -5.23 -25.78 6.72
N SER A 20 -6.23 -26.51 6.23
CA SER A 20 -6.72 -26.42 4.85
C SER A 20 -7.69 -25.26 4.72
N GLY A 21 -7.25 -24.06 5.15
CA GLY A 21 -7.85 -22.81 4.74
C GLY A 21 -7.33 -22.43 3.35
N PRO A 22 -8.05 -21.63 2.56
CA PRO A 22 -7.45 -21.05 1.37
C PRO A 22 -6.18 -20.29 1.78
N GLU A 23 -5.09 -20.53 1.05
CA GLU A 23 -3.92 -19.65 1.08
C GLU A 23 -4.42 -18.19 1.01
N PRO A 24 -3.85 -17.26 1.79
CA PRO A 24 -4.27 -15.86 1.68
C PRO A 24 -4.18 -15.43 0.21
N ASP A 25 -5.22 -14.79 -0.31
CA ASP A 25 -5.25 -14.25 -1.68
C ASP A 25 -4.08 -13.29 -1.97
N PHE A 26 -3.35 -12.87 -0.93
CA PHE A 26 -2.11 -12.11 -1.00
C PHE A 26 -0.92 -12.94 -0.52
N PRO A 27 0.09 -13.23 -1.37
CA PRO A 27 1.31 -13.86 -0.91
C PRO A 27 1.99 -12.97 0.16
N ALA A 28 2.48 -13.61 1.22
CA ALA A 28 3.23 -12.98 2.31
C ALA A 28 4.65 -12.63 1.85
N ASP A 29 4.77 -11.75 0.86
CA ASP A 29 6.02 -11.54 0.13
C ASP A 29 6.78 -10.28 0.60
N GLY A 30 6.49 -9.76 1.79
CA GLY A 30 7.11 -8.54 2.34
C GLY A 30 7.88 -8.76 3.65
N PRO A 31 8.71 -7.81 4.06
CA PRO A 31 9.46 -7.90 5.31
C PRO A 31 8.51 -7.93 6.51
N GLU A 32 8.74 -8.85 7.44
CA GLU A 32 8.08 -8.89 8.73
C GLU A 32 8.80 -7.93 9.69
N SER A 33 8.05 -7.01 10.31
CA SER A 33 8.60 -6.09 11.30
C SER A 33 7.54 -5.58 12.27
N GLU A 34 7.92 -5.40 13.53
CA GLU A 34 7.13 -4.72 14.56
C GLU A 34 7.27 -3.19 14.48
N PHE A 35 6.60 -2.47 15.39
CA PHE A 35 6.74 -1.01 15.52
C PHE A 35 8.20 -0.59 15.66
N ARG A 36 8.70 0.12 14.65
CA ARG A 36 10.06 0.63 14.57
C ARG A 36 10.06 2.03 13.99
N LEU A 37 11.03 2.84 14.41
CA LEU A 37 11.29 4.10 13.74
C LEU A 37 11.78 3.82 12.31
N PRO A 38 11.24 4.49 11.29
CA PRO A 38 11.76 4.38 9.93
C PRO A 38 13.25 4.74 9.89
N ALA A 39 14.09 3.78 9.53
CA ALA A 39 15.53 3.97 9.37
C ALA A 39 15.90 4.20 7.89
N GLY A 40 17.13 4.65 7.64
CA GLY A 40 17.65 4.87 6.28
C GLY A 40 17.53 6.30 5.78
N PRO A 41 18.25 6.64 4.69
CA PRO A 41 18.26 7.98 4.13
C PRO A 41 16.94 8.29 3.43
N TRP A 42 16.67 9.60 3.31
CA TRP A 42 15.74 10.08 2.28
C TRP A 42 16.47 10.08 0.93
N THR A 43 15.88 9.49 -0.09
CA THR A 43 16.43 9.41 -1.44
C THR A 43 15.49 10.06 -2.44
N ALA A 44 16.03 10.72 -3.47
CA ALA A 44 15.21 11.17 -4.59
C ALA A 44 14.97 9.98 -5.54
N PRO A 45 13.70 9.59 -5.82
CA PRO A 45 13.42 8.58 -6.82
C PRO A 45 13.90 9.04 -8.20
N GLU A 46 14.28 8.10 -9.05
CA GLU A 46 14.63 8.40 -10.44
C GLU A 46 13.45 9.06 -11.17
N GLY A 47 13.71 10.15 -11.88
CA GLY A 47 12.68 10.90 -12.61
C GLY A 47 11.73 11.74 -11.74
N ALA A 48 11.92 11.77 -10.42
CA ALA A 48 11.10 12.59 -9.53
C ALA A 48 11.34 14.10 -9.73
N ALA A 49 10.31 14.91 -9.48
CA ALA A 49 10.44 16.36 -9.53
C ALA A 49 11.43 16.88 -8.47
N PRO A 50 12.06 18.04 -8.70
CA PRO A 50 12.90 18.69 -7.69
C PRO A 50 12.17 18.87 -6.36
N GLY A 51 12.85 18.50 -5.26
CA GLY A 51 12.29 18.57 -3.91
C GLY A 51 11.46 17.37 -3.48
N VAL A 52 11.25 16.38 -4.35
CA VAL A 52 10.65 15.08 -3.97
C VAL A 52 11.73 14.15 -3.41
N ALA A 53 11.46 13.58 -2.25
CA ALA A 53 12.26 12.53 -1.64
C ALA A 53 11.38 11.46 -1.01
N GLU A 54 11.91 10.26 -0.87
CA GLU A 54 11.21 9.13 -0.27
C GLU A 54 12.08 8.36 0.73
N ARG A 55 11.41 7.61 1.60
CA ARG A 55 12.00 6.63 2.50
C ARG A 55 11.16 5.36 2.44
N VAL A 56 11.74 4.28 1.91
CA VAL A 56 11.11 2.96 1.85
C VAL A 56 10.90 2.43 3.28
N LEU A 57 9.67 2.01 3.57
CA LEU A 57 9.32 1.35 4.82
C LEU A 57 9.32 -0.17 4.67
N ALA A 58 8.77 -0.66 3.57
CA ALA A 58 8.69 -2.07 3.21
C ALA A 58 8.65 -2.23 1.69
N GLU A 59 9.24 -3.30 1.18
CA GLU A 59 9.24 -3.65 -0.24
C GLU A 59 9.25 -5.18 -0.36
N SER A 60 8.43 -5.73 -1.25
CA SER A 60 8.39 -7.17 -1.48
C SER A 60 9.63 -7.65 -2.21
N ALA A 61 10.02 -8.91 -2.00
CA ALA A 61 11.14 -9.50 -2.73
C ALA A 61 10.92 -9.48 -4.25
N SER A 62 9.65 -9.60 -4.66
CA SER A 62 9.19 -9.48 -6.04
C SER A 62 9.12 -8.05 -6.59
N GLY A 63 9.22 -7.02 -5.74
CA GLY A 63 9.01 -5.61 -6.11
C GLY A 63 7.56 -5.24 -6.44
N HIS A 64 6.63 -6.19 -6.36
CA HIS A 64 5.21 -5.98 -6.66
C HIS A 64 4.43 -5.25 -5.58
N ARG A 65 4.99 -5.06 -4.37
CA ARG A 65 4.37 -4.31 -3.28
C ARG A 65 5.40 -3.45 -2.60
N ARG A 66 5.07 -2.18 -2.38
CA ARG A 66 5.96 -1.23 -1.74
C ARG A 66 5.18 -0.25 -0.87
N THR A 67 5.75 0.07 0.28
CA THR A 67 5.26 1.10 1.18
C THR A 67 6.39 2.08 1.46
N ALA A 68 6.16 3.36 1.27
CA ALA A 68 7.14 4.41 1.50
C ALA A 68 6.52 5.64 2.15
N LEU A 69 7.34 6.37 2.91
CA LEU A 69 7.05 7.78 3.16
C LEU A 69 7.57 8.58 1.97
N VAL A 70 6.76 9.49 1.45
CA VAL A 70 7.14 10.42 0.39
C VAL A 70 6.99 11.83 0.91
N ARG A 71 8.02 12.65 0.76
CA ARG A 71 8.04 14.05 1.16
C ARG A 71 8.32 14.93 -0.04
N TRP A 72 7.51 15.97 -0.16
CA TRP A 72 7.76 17.06 -1.08
C TRP A 72 8.16 18.28 -0.27
N ALA A 73 9.24 18.93 -0.68
CA ALA A 73 9.66 20.20 -0.09
C ALA A 73 8.62 21.31 -0.41
N PRO A 74 8.55 22.37 0.41
CA PRO A 74 7.82 23.57 0.05
C PRO A 74 8.25 24.10 -1.32
N GLY A 75 7.27 24.41 -2.17
CA GLY A 75 7.47 24.88 -3.53
C GLY A 75 7.68 23.77 -4.59
N THR A 76 7.58 22.49 -4.24
CA THR A 76 7.62 21.41 -5.24
C THR A 76 6.47 21.56 -6.23
N ASP A 77 6.80 21.41 -7.52
CA ASP A 77 5.90 21.59 -8.66
C ASP A 77 6.15 20.47 -9.67
N THR A 78 5.10 19.70 -9.99
CA THR A 78 5.15 18.61 -10.98
C THR A 78 4.53 18.97 -12.32
N SER A 79 4.20 20.24 -12.58
CA SER A 79 3.59 20.71 -13.83
C SER A 79 4.34 20.27 -15.08
N ALA A 80 5.69 20.30 -15.03
CA ALA A 80 6.54 19.90 -16.15
C ALA A 80 6.47 18.39 -16.46
N GLN A 81 6.05 17.56 -15.49
CA GLN A 81 5.85 16.12 -15.68
C GLN A 81 4.46 15.80 -16.27
N GLY A 82 3.53 16.76 -16.24
CA GLY A 82 2.17 16.59 -16.73
C GLY A 82 1.31 15.67 -15.87
N VAL A 83 0.21 15.18 -16.45
CA VAL A 83 -0.75 14.29 -15.77
C VAL A 83 -0.14 12.90 -15.61
N ALA A 84 -0.08 12.40 -14.38
CA ALA A 84 0.48 11.10 -14.08
C ALA A 84 -0.53 9.97 -14.35
N ARG A 85 0.00 8.83 -14.80
CA ARG A 85 -0.70 7.56 -15.00
C ARG A 85 0.28 6.43 -14.74
N HIS A 86 -0.14 5.43 -13.98
CA HIS A 86 0.67 4.26 -13.66
C HIS A 86 -0.14 2.98 -13.92
N ASP A 87 0.54 1.85 -14.14
CA ASP A 87 -0.08 0.54 -14.39
C ASP A 87 -0.27 -0.30 -13.12
N PHE A 88 0.03 0.28 -11.95
CA PHE A 88 -0.16 -0.31 -10.62
C PHE A 88 -1.23 0.45 -9.82
N TRP A 89 -1.69 -0.16 -8.73
CA TRP A 89 -2.50 0.52 -7.72
C TRP A 89 -1.63 1.42 -6.86
N GLU A 90 -2.14 2.62 -6.57
CA GLU A 90 -1.52 3.57 -5.65
C GLU A 90 -2.54 4.02 -4.60
N GLU A 91 -2.19 3.81 -3.34
CA GLU A 91 -2.91 4.35 -2.19
C GLU A 91 -2.06 5.42 -1.52
N VAL A 92 -2.66 6.57 -1.21
CA VAL A 92 -1.96 7.71 -0.61
C VAL A 92 -2.75 8.23 0.57
N TYR A 93 -2.08 8.39 1.71
CA TYR A 93 -2.60 9.11 2.87
C TYR A 93 -1.72 10.32 3.18
N LEU A 94 -2.31 11.51 3.23
CA LEU A 94 -1.59 12.76 3.51
C LEU A 94 -1.39 12.90 5.02
N LEU A 95 -0.14 12.79 5.49
CA LEU A 95 0.21 12.87 6.90
C LEU A 95 0.31 14.33 7.37
N GLU A 96 0.94 15.18 6.55
CA GLU A 96 1.23 16.58 6.85
C GLU A 96 1.20 17.42 5.58
N GLY A 97 0.86 18.70 5.68
CA GLY A 97 0.91 19.65 4.56
C GLY A 97 -0.24 19.47 3.56
N SER A 98 0.01 19.86 2.31
CA SER A 98 -1.03 19.87 1.27
C SER A 98 -0.49 19.75 -0.16
N LEU A 99 -1.34 19.26 -1.05
CA LEU A 99 -1.17 19.27 -2.51
C LEU A 99 -2.29 20.10 -3.13
N TYR A 100 -1.97 20.90 -4.14
CA TYR A 100 -2.96 21.54 -5.01
C TYR A 100 -2.93 20.85 -6.37
N ASP A 101 -4.07 20.29 -6.78
CA ASP A 101 -4.25 19.61 -8.05
C ASP A 101 -4.63 20.60 -9.14
N LEU A 102 -3.77 20.72 -10.15
CA LEU A 102 -3.92 21.69 -11.23
C LEU A 102 -5.03 21.32 -12.21
N THR A 103 -5.41 20.05 -12.31
CA THR A 103 -6.48 19.60 -13.21
C THR A 103 -7.85 19.71 -12.56
N LEU A 104 -7.92 19.49 -11.26
CA LEU A 104 -9.17 19.55 -10.51
C LEU A 104 -9.43 20.93 -9.89
N ASP A 105 -8.44 21.81 -9.86
CA ASP A 105 -8.50 23.09 -9.14
C ASP A 105 -8.89 22.90 -7.67
N GLU A 106 -8.29 21.90 -7.01
CA GLU A 106 -8.66 21.49 -5.66
C GLU A 106 -7.40 21.29 -4.78
N THR A 107 -7.50 21.69 -3.50
CA THR A 107 -6.46 21.44 -2.51
C THR A 107 -6.79 20.22 -1.65
N PHE A 108 -5.91 19.22 -1.69
CA PHE A 108 -5.90 18.08 -0.78
C PHE A 108 -4.96 18.35 0.40
N ARG A 109 -5.38 18.04 1.62
CA ARG A 109 -4.66 18.38 2.86
C ARG A 109 -4.50 17.17 3.78
N ALA A 110 -3.65 17.30 4.78
CA ALA A 110 -3.43 16.29 5.81
C ALA A 110 -4.75 15.69 6.34
N GLY A 111 -4.77 14.36 6.50
CA GLY A 111 -5.94 13.56 6.86
C GLY A 111 -6.76 13.03 5.69
N MET A 112 -6.48 13.48 4.45
CA MET A 112 -7.15 12.97 3.25
C MET A 112 -6.47 11.72 2.69
N TYR A 113 -7.28 10.90 2.01
CA TYR A 113 -6.89 9.62 1.43
C TYR A 113 -7.29 9.54 -0.05
N ALA A 114 -6.46 8.89 -0.85
CA ALA A 114 -6.77 8.55 -2.25
C ALA A 114 -6.44 7.07 -2.53
N CYS A 115 -7.28 6.43 -3.34
CA CYS A 115 -7.03 5.12 -3.92
C CYS A 115 -7.13 5.25 -5.45
N ARG A 116 -6.02 5.01 -6.14
CA ARG A 116 -5.89 5.24 -7.58
C ARG A 116 -5.66 3.88 -8.26
N PRO A 117 -6.66 3.37 -9.02
CA PRO A 117 -6.45 2.16 -9.81
C PRO A 117 -5.50 2.43 -10.98
N PRO A 118 -4.96 1.35 -11.59
CA PRO A 118 -4.18 1.44 -12.81
C PRO A 118 -4.86 2.31 -13.89
N GLY A 119 -4.09 3.19 -14.50
CA GLY A 119 -4.50 4.07 -15.58
C GLY A 119 -5.29 5.32 -15.16
N MET A 120 -5.68 5.47 -13.88
CA MET A 120 -6.39 6.66 -13.40
C MET A 120 -5.50 7.92 -13.57
N PRO A 121 -5.93 8.94 -14.32
CA PRO A 121 -5.21 10.20 -14.41
C PRO A 121 -5.30 10.98 -13.10
N HIS A 122 -4.22 11.62 -12.71
CA HIS A 122 -4.19 12.48 -11.52
C HIS A 122 -3.03 13.49 -11.56
N GLY A 123 -3.17 14.61 -10.85
CA GLY A 123 -2.22 15.73 -10.95
C GLY A 123 -2.20 16.36 -12.35
N PRO A 124 -1.16 17.14 -12.71
CA PRO A 124 -0.01 17.49 -11.89
C PRO A 124 -0.39 18.28 -10.65
N TRP A 125 0.54 18.35 -9.68
CA TRP A 125 0.34 19.02 -8.42
C TRP A 125 1.41 20.05 -8.14
N THR A 126 1.05 21.04 -7.34
CA THR A 126 2.00 21.89 -6.63
C THR A 126 1.82 21.73 -5.13
N SER A 127 2.86 22.05 -4.36
CA SER A 127 2.80 22.04 -2.91
C SER A 127 3.50 23.26 -2.34
N ALA A 128 2.75 24.31 -2.01
CA ALA A 128 3.32 25.55 -1.50
C ALA A 128 4.01 25.35 -0.14
N GLU A 129 3.38 24.62 0.77
CA GLU A 129 3.87 24.38 2.14
C GLU A 129 4.67 23.07 2.29
N GLY A 130 4.77 22.29 1.22
CA GLY A 130 5.27 20.92 1.27
C GLY A 130 4.19 19.93 1.71
N VAL A 131 4.49 18.64 1.56
CA VAL A 131 3.59 17.55 1.98
C VAL A 131 4.41 16.33 2.40
N THR A 132 3.94 15.62 3.42
CA THR A 132 4.45 14.28 3.77
C THR A 132 3.31 13.28 3.62
N MET A 133 3.58 12.15 2.98
CA MET A 133 2.58 11.16 2.56
C MET A 133 3.04 9.76 2.93
N LEU A 134 2.09 8.91 3.34
CA LEU A 134 2.26 7.46 3.27
C LEU A 134 1.76 7.00 1.90
N VAL A 135 2.62 6.34 1.14
CA VAL A 135 2.30 5.83 -0.19
C VAL A 135 2.48 4.33 -0.20
N CYS A 136 1.42 3.61 -0.60
CA CYS A 136 1.44 2.18 -0.84
C CYS A 136 1.22 1.94 -2.34
N THR A 137 2.10 1.19 -2.98
CA THR A 137 1.92 0.74 -4.35
C THR A 137 1.89 -0.77 -4.41
N TYR A 138 1.03 -1.32 -5.26
CA TYR A 138 0.99 -2.75 -5.49
C TYR A 138 0.49 -3.10 -6.90
N ALA A 139 1.00 -4.20 -7.43
CA ALA A 139 0.63 -4.68 -8.76
C ALA A 139 -0.89 -4.84 -8.87
N ALA A 140 -1.44 -4.47 -10.03
CA ALA A 140 -2.73 -4.98 -10.42
C ALA A 140 -2.60 -6.50 -10.52
N GLY A 141 -3.30 -7.25 -9.66
CA GLY A 141 -3.36 -8.70 -9.79
C GLY A 141 -3.79 -9.12 -11.22
N PRO A 142 -3.62 -10.39 -11.60
CA PRO A 142 -4.13 -10.86 -12.89
C PRO A 142 -5.59 -10.43 -13.05
N ALA A 143 -5.91 -9.80 -14.19
CA ALA A 143 -7.18 -9.12 -14.46
C ALA A 143 -8.39 -9.97 -14.04
N GLY A 144 -8.91 -9.73 -12.84
CA GLY A 144 -9.79 -10.68 -12.16
C GLY A 144 -10.59 -10.09 -11.01
N SER A 145 -10.83 -8.78 -10.99
CA SER A 145 -12.00 -8.20 -10.34
C SER A 145 -12.19 -6.78 -10.84
N ALA A 146 -13.14 -6.60 -11.77
CA ALA A 146 -13.57 -5.28 -12.19
C ALA A 146 -14.01 -4.49 -10.95
N GLY A 147 -13.36 -3.36 -10.70
CA GLY A 147 -13.63 -2.48 -9.57
C GLY A 147 -15.12 -2.12 -9.50
N ARG A 148 -15.71 -2.29 -8.32
CA ARG A 148 -17.03 -1.75 -7.99
C ARG A 148 -16.99 -0.25 -8.22
N THR A 149 -17.91 0.28 -9.03
CA THR A 149 -18.05 1.71 -9.27
C THR A 149 -18.19 2.44 -7.92
N PRO A 150 -17.37 3.48 -7.63
CA PRO A 150 -17.53 4.24 -6.40
C PRO A 150 -18.91 4.95 -6.40
N PRO A 151 -19.55 5.10 -5.24
CA PRO A 151 -20.79 5.86 -5.14
C PRO A 151 -20.55 7.33 -5.56
N PRO A 152 -21.55 8.01 -6.15
CA PRO A 152 -21.41 9.43 -6.47
C PRO A 152 -21.10 10.23 -5.20
N ARG A 153 -20.23 11.25 -5.32
CA ARG A 153 -19.94 12.17 -4.22
C ARG A 153 -21.25 12.84 -3.82
N GLY A 154 -21.61 12.73 -2.54
CA GLY A 154 -22.78 13.42 -1.98
C GLY A 154 -22.59 14.93 -2.06
N GLU A 155 -23.68 15.63 -2.36
CA GLU A 155 -23.80 17.09 -2.39
C GLU A 155 -23.56 17.74 -1.02
#